data_AF-A0A137QB29-F1
#
_entry.id   AF-A0A137QB29-F1
#
_cell.length_a   1.000
_cell.length_b   1.000
_cell.length_c   1.000
_cell.angle_alpha   90.00
_cell.angle_beta   90.00
_cell.angle_gamma   90.00
#
_symmetry.space_group_name_H-M   'P 1'
#
loop_
_entity.id
_entity.type
_entity.pdbx_description
1 polymer ?
#
loop_
_entity_poly.entity_id
_entity_poly.type
_entity_poly.pdbx_seq_one_letter_code
_entity_poly.pdbx_strand_id
1 'polypeptide(L)'
;MPKREGPFEIIDKKSPLVFKLRLPPQWKIHDTFHASLLLPHTENFLYGRHHERLPPDLDEGEETYEVEAIVNHKLIRNRFHYFVKWEGYLTSENTWEPPENLEKATNVLQRYKHLHRLP
;
A
#
# COMPACT_ATOMS: atom_id res chain seq x y z
N MET A 1 3.41 -5.69 10.67
CA MET A 1 3.35 -4.22 10.69
C MET A 1 2.41 -3.79 11.80
N PRO A 2 2.68 -2.71 12.57
CA PRO A 2 1.78 -2.24 13.61
C PRO A 2 0.46 -1.73 12.99
N LYS A 3 -0.67 -2.03 13.65
CA LYS A 3 -2.00 -1.53 13.26
C LYS A 3 -2.01 0.00 13.42
N ARG A 4 -2.48 0.73 12.40
CA ARG A 4 -2.60 2.19 12.41
C ARG A 4 -4.07 2.56 12.25
N GLU A 5 -4.49 3.61 12.92
CA GLU A 5 -5.86 4.12 12.91
C GLU A 5 -5.82 5.62 12.58
N GLY A 6 -6.77 6.10 11.80
CA GLY A 6 -6.82 7.49 11.32
C GLY A 6 -7.45 7.58 9.93
N PRO A 7 -7.61 8.79 9.35
CA PRO A 7 -7.02 10.06 9.76
C PRO A 7 -7.73 10.71 10.96
N PHE A 8 -6.95 11.41 11.79
CA PHE A 8 -7.47 12.23 12.89
C PHE A 8 -6.95 13.66 12.74
N GLU A 9 -7.83 14.63 12.99
CA GLU A 9 -7.47 16.04 12.96
C GLU A 9 -6.69 16.42 14.22
N ILE A 10 -5.63 17.22 14.06
CA ILE A 10 -4.95 17.85 15.20
C ILE A 10 -5.80 19.05 15.64
N ILE A 11 -6.33 18.99 16.86
CA ILE A 11 -7.15 20.07 17.44
C ILE A 11 -6.33 21.03 18.30
N ASP A 12 -5.18 20.61 18.82
CA ASP A 12 -4.30 21.47 19.61
C ASP A 12 -2.84 20.98 19.56
N LYS A 13 -1.89 21.91 19.60
CA LYS A 13 -0.45 21.63 19.69
C LYS A 13 0.06 22.11 21.04
N LYS A 14 0.19 21.19 21.99
CA LYS A 14 0.67 21.49 23.35
C LYS A 14 2.17 21.74 23.40
N SER A 15 2.94 21.07 22.54
CA SER A 15 4.38 21.25 22.40
C SER A 15 4.86 20.82 21.01
N PRO A 16 6.14 21.03 20.65
CA PRO A 16 6.69 20.51 19.39
C PRO A 16 6.52 18.99 19.22
N LEU A 17 6.38 18.27 20.33
CA LEU A 17 6.33 16.82 20.39
C LEU A 17 4.97 16.28 20.86
N VAL A 18 4.03 17.12 21.31
CA VAL A 18 2.77 16.66 21.90
C VAL A 18 1.59 17.37 21.26
N PHE A 19 0.67 16.57 20.71
CA PHE A 19 -0.49 17.04 19.97
C PHE A 19 -1.76 16.40 20.52
N LYS A 20 -2.85 17.17 20.48
CA LYS A 20 -4.18 16.72 20.82
C LYS A 20 -4.95 16.42 19.53
N LEU A 21 -5.58 15.25 19.46
CA LEU A 21 -6.32 14.77 18.29
C LEU A 21 -7.83 14.80 18.52
N ARG A 22 -8.60 15.00 17.45
CA ARG A 22 -10.04 14.73 17.45
C ARG A 22 -10.26 13.23 17.34
N LEU A 23 -10.47 12.57 18.47
CA LEU A 23 -10.80 11.15 18.49
C LEU A 23 -12.31 10.91 18.35
N PRO A 24 -12.73 9.76 17.82
CA PRO A 24 -14.13 9.37 17.78
C PRO A 24 -14.71 9.31 19.20
N PRO A 25 -15.95 9.79 19.45
CA PRO A 25 -16.55 9.82 20.80
C PRO A 25 -16.64 8.45 21.49
N GLN A 26 -16.66 7.36 20.72
CA GLN A 26 -16.68 6.00 21.23
C GLN A 26 -15.35 5.53 21.84
N TRP A 27 -14.24 6.24 21.58
CA TRP A 27 -12.93 5.88 22.12
C TRP A 27 -12.71 6.49 23.49
N LYS A 28 -12.55 5.64 24.51
CA LYS A 28 -12.26 6.05 25.89
C LYS A 28 -10.76 6.25 26.17
N ILE A 29 -9.98 6.57 25.14
CA ILE A 29 -8.54 6.81 25.28
C ILE A 29 -8.27 8.31 25.34
N HIS A 30 -7.14 8.70 25.91
CA HIS A 30 -6.73 10.09 25.92
C HIS A 30 -6.46 10.59 24.51
N ASP A 31 -6.87 11.82 24.25
CA ASP A 31 -6.73 12.50 22.96
C ASP A 31 -5.34 13.11 22.75
N THR A 32 -4.42 12.98 23.71
CA THR A 32 -3.10 13.62 23.69
C THR A 32 -2.01 12.59 23.37
N PHE A 33 -1.28 12.82 22.28
CA PHE A 33 -0.29 11.88 21.73
C PHE A 33 1.05 12.55 21.45
N HIS A 34 2.12 11.76 21.56
CA HIS A 34 3.46 12.17 21.16
C HIS A 34 3.62 12.10 19.63
N ALA A 35 4.37 13.04 19.05
CA ALA A 35 4.61 13.17 17.61
C ALA A 35 5.17 11.89 16.98
N SER A 36 5.94 11.09 17.73
CA SER A 36 6.48 9.81 17.26
C SER A 36 5.41 8.73 17.00
N LEU A 37 4.23 8.87 17.58
CA LEU A 37 3.08 7.99 17.34
C LEU A 37 2.21 8.50 16.18
N LEU A 38 2.43 9.73 15.73
CA LEU A 38 1.68 10.37 14.68
C LEU A 38 2.42 10.22 13.37
N LEU A 39 1.66 10.03 12.30
CA LEU A 39 2.16 10.21 10.95
C LEU A 39 1.37 11.33 10.31
N PRO A 40 2.04 12.28 9.61
CA PRO A 40 1.34 13.26 8.80
C PRO A 40 0.41 12.55 7.82
N HIS A 41 -0.88 12.86 7.92
CA HIS A 41 -1.82 12.45 6.89
C HIS A 41 -1.51 13.26 5.63
N THR A 42 -0.79 12.63 4.71
CA THR A 42 -0.46 13.23 3.42
C THR A 42 -1.51 12.75 2.42
N GLU A 43 -2.47 13.63 2.10
CA GLU A 43 -3.53 13.38 1.11
C GLU A 43 -2.98 12.93 -0.26
N ASN A 44 -1.70 13.16 -0.55
CA ASN A 44 -1.18 13.05 -1.91
C ASN A 44 -0.35 11.82 -2.28
N PHE A 45 -0.01 10.88 -1.38
CA PHE A 45 0.70 9.66 -1.84
C PHE A 45 0.51 8.41 -0.98
N LEU A 46 0.09 8.53 0.28
CA LEU A 46 0.04 7.39 1.21
C LEU A 46 -1.37 7.04 1.71
N TYR A 47 -2.31 7.96 1.60
CA TYR A 47 -3.68 7.77 2.10
C TYR A 47 -4.64 8.38 1.10
N GLY A 48 -5.01 7.56 0.10
CA GLY A 48 -6.01 7.80 -0.94
C GLY A 48 -6.72 9.15 -0.90
N ARG A 49 -6.14 10.15 -1.60
CA ARG A 49 -6.98 11.07 -2.39
C ARG A 49 -7.84 10.16 -3.24
N HIS A 50 -9.14 10.08 -2.93
CA HIS A 50 -10.21 9.70 -3.85
C HIS A 50 -9.69 8.87 -5.02
N HIS A 51 -9.16 7.68 -4.77
CA HIS A 51 -8.87 6.80 -5.88
C HIS A 51 -10.28 6.41 -6.30
N GLU A 52 -10.73 6.95 -7.42
CA GLU A 52 -11.71 6.21 -8.18
C GLU A 52 -11.00 4.89 -8.47
N ARG A 53 -11.23 3.91 -7.60
CA ARG A 53 -10.70 2.56 -7.75
C ARG A 53 -11.09 2.18 -9.15
N LEU A 54 -10.11 2.06 -10.04
CA LEU A 54 -10.40 1.54 -11.36
C LEU A 54 -10.99 0.15 -11.10
N PRO A 55 -12.25 -0.10 -11.48
CA PRO A 55 -12.80 -1.42 -11.32
C PRO A 55 -11.85 -2.42 -12.00
N PRO A 56 -11.59 -3.59 -11.41
CA PRO A 56 -10.79 -4.59 -12.08
C PRO A 56 -11.44 -4.96 -13.40
N ASP A 57 -10.62 -5.20 -14.41
CA ASP A 57 -11.10 -5.78 -15.65
C ASP A 57 -11.44 -7.24 -15.41
N LEU A 58 -12.48 -7.75 -16.05
CA LEU A 58 -12.82 -9.17 -15.99
C LEU A 58 -12.28 -9.86 -17.24
N ASP A 59 -11.39 -10.82 -17.06
CA ASP A 59 -10.99 -11.74 -18.12
C ASP A 59 -11.37 -13.17 -17.73
N GLU A 60 -12.13 -13.84 -18.60
CA GLU A 60 -12.70 -15.17 -18.35
C GLU A 60 -13.47 -15.33 -17.02
N GLY A 61 -13.94 -14.22 -16.44
CA GLY A 61 -14.63 -14.20 -15.15
C GLY A 61 -13.72 -14.03 -13.93
N GLU A 62 -12.41 -13.87 -14.14
CA GLU A 62 -11.43 -13.54 -13.10
C GLU A 62 -11.05 -12.06 -13.15
N GLU A 63 -10.83 -11.47 -11.97
CA GLU A 63 -10.40 -10.07 -11.84
C GLU A 63 -8.94 -9.91 -12.27
N THR A 64 -8.71 -8.94 -13.15
CA THR A 64 -7.39 -8.59 -13.68
C THR A 64 -7.09 -7.12 -13.42
N TYR A 65 -5.81 -6.85 -13.17
CA TYR A 65 -5.32 -5.56 -12.73
C TYR A 65 -4.08 -5.19 -13.56
N GLU A 66 -3.97 -3.92 -13.95
CA GLU A 66 -2.78 -3.43 -14.65
C GLU A 66 -1.58 -3.36 -13.70
N VAL A 67 -0.45 -3.90 -14.15
CA VAL A 67 0.82 -3.88 -13.41
C VAL A 67 1.60 -2.61 -13.72
N GLU A 68 1.79 -1.74 -12.72
CA GLU A 68 2.66 -0.57 -12.81
C GLU A 68 4.13 -0.99 -12.75
N ALA A 69 4.50 -1.79 -11.74
CA ALA A 69 5.88 -2.23 -11.55
C ALA A 69 5.98 -3.48 -10.66
N ILE A 70 7.06 -4.23 -10.83
CA ILE A 70 7.51 -5.22 -9.83
C ILE A 70 8.54 -4.53 -8.94
N VAL A 71 8.25 -4.46 -7.64
CA VAL A 71 9.07 -3.72 -6.66
C VAL A 71 9.96 -4.63 -5.82
N ASN A 72 9.64 -5.93 -5.72
CA ASN A 72 10.46 -6.89 -4.99
C ASN A 72 10.21 -8.33 -5.49
N HIS A 73 11.06 -9.28 -5.06
CA HIS A 73 10.84 -10.70 -5.26
C HIS A 73 11.29 -11.50 -4.03
N LYS A 74 10.73 -12.70 -3.85
CA LYS A 74 11.17 -13.65 -2.82
C LYS A 74 10.96 -15.09 -3.28
N LEU A 75 11.72 -16.01 -2.70
CA LEU A 75 11.58 -17.44 -2.96
C LEU A 75 10.74 -18.08 -1.85
N ILE A 76 9.58 -18.65 -2.20
CA ILE A 76 8.73 -19.43 -1.28
C ILE A 76 8.65 -20.86 -1.84
N ARG A 77 9.05 -21.86 -1.04
CA ARG A 77 9.00 -23.29 -1.44
C ARG A 77 9.61 -23.52 -2.84
N ASN A 78 10.76 -22.91 -3.10
CA ASN A 78 11.48 -22.98 -4.37
C ASN A 78 10.76 -22.36 -5.59
N ARG A 79 9.73 -21.53 -5.36
CA ARG A 79 9.02 -20.76 -6.40
C ARG A 79 9.16 -19.26 -6.13
N PHE A 80 9.50 -18.51 -7.18
CA PHE A 80 9.54 -17.05 -7.08
C PHE A 80 8.14 -16.49 -6.89
N HIS A 81 8.02 -15.48 -6.04
CA HIS A 81 6.86 -14.62 -5.94
C HIS A 81 7.35 -13.18 -6.07
N TYR A 82 6.55 -12.35 -6.72
CA TYR A 82 6.89 -10.98 -7.05
C TYR A 82 5.96 -10.03 -6.30
N PHE A 83 6.51 -8.98 -5.72
CA PHE A 83 5.73 -7.95 -5.04
C PHE A 83 5.36 -6.90 -6.08
N VAL A 84 4.06 -6.82 -6.38
CA VAL A 84 3.53 -6.08 -7.52
C VAL A 84 2.92 -4.77 -7.05
N LYS A 85 3.29 -3.68 -7.73
CA LYS A 85 2.59 -2.40 -7.66
C LYS A 85 1.56 -2.36 -8.79
N TRP A 86 0.30 -2.18 -8.42
CA TRP A 86 -0.83 -2.09 -9.35
C TRP A 86 -1.08 -0.64 -9.76
N GLU A 87 -1.30 -0.40 -11.05
CA GLU A 87 -1.56 0.94 -11.61
C GLU A 87 -2.83 1.54 -11.00
N GLY A 88 -2.77 2.77 -10.48
CA GLY A 88 -3.92 3.42 -9.85
C GLY A 88 -4.29 2.92 -8.44
N TYR A 89 -3.57 1.94 -7.88
CA TYR A 89 -3.76 1.47 -6.50
C TYR A 89 -2.70 2.00 -5.54
N LEU A 90 -2.97 1.94 -4.24
CA LEU A 90 -2.01 2.35 -3.23
C LEU A 90 -0.87 1.32 -3.09
N THR A 91 0.32 1.79 -2.68
CA THR A 91 1.44 0.88 -2.37
C THR A 91 1.13 -0.09 -1.23
N SER A 92 0.18 0.26 -0.34
CA SER A 92 -0.35 -0.63 0.69
C SER A 92 -1.22 -1.76 0.15
N GLU A 93 -1.73 -1.63 -1.07
CA GLU A 93 -2.51 -2.66 -1.77
C GLU A 93 -1.62 -3.55 -2.66
N ASN A 94 -0.30 -3.35 -2.64
CA ASN A 94 0.62 -4.25 -3.32
C ASN A 94 0.49 -5.68 -2.79
N THR A 95 0.51 -6.66 -3.69
CA THR A 95 0.36 -8.07 -3.35
C THR A 95 1.55 -8.90 -3.84
N TRP A 96 1.69 -10.10 -3.29
CA TRP A 96 2.71 -11.06 -3.70
C TRP A 96 2.11 -12.04 -4.70
N GLU A 97 2.47 -11.89 -5.97
CA GLU A 97 1.93 -12.70 -7.05
C GLU A 97 2.92 -13.79 -7.50
N PRO A 98 2.43 -15.01 -7.76
CA PRO A 98 3.22 -16.04 -8.42
C PRO A 98 3.41 -15.68 -9.92
N PRO A 99 4.43 -16.22 -10.61
CA PRO A 99 4.74 -15.86 -11.99
C PRO A 99 3.59 -16.12 -12.97
N GLU A 100 2.72 -17.08 -12.68
CA GLU A 100 1.55 -17.46 -13.48
C GLU A 100 0.51 -16.34 -13.51
N ASN A 101 0.37 -15.56 -12.44
CA ASN A 101 -0.52 -14.41 -12.39
C ASN A 101 0.03 -13.21 -13.20
N LEU A 102 1.28 -13.29 -13.66
CA LEU A 102 1.97 -12.23 -14.40
C LEU A 102 2.17 -12.55 -15.87
N GLU A 103 1.51 -13.59 -16.40
CA GLU A 103 1.61 -14.00 -17.81
C GLU A 103 1.26 -12.85 -18.76
N LYS A 104 0.24 -12.05 -18.43
CA LYS A 104 -0.15 -10.86 -19.20
C LYS A 104 0.81 -9.67 -19.04
N ALA A 105 1.58 -9.65 -17.95
CA ALA A 105 2.57 -8.61 -17.64
C ALA A 105 4.00 -9.02 -18.02
N THR A 106 4.15 -9.86 -19.05
CA THR A 106 5.45 -10.47 -19.45
C THR A 106 6.54 -9.42 -19.65
N ASN A 107 6.25 -8.28 -20.28
CA ASN A 107 7.26 -7.24 -20.51
C ASN A 107 7.86 -6.68 -19.21
N VAL A 108 7.02 -6.40 -18.21
CA VAL A 108 7.44 -5.90 -16.90
C VAL A 108 8.24 -6.98 -16.15
N LEU A 109 7.75 -8.23 -16.18
CA LEU A 109 8.40 -9.36 -15.54
C LEU A 109 9.78 -9.65 -16.12
N GLN A 110 9.92 -9.70 -17.45
CA GLN A 110 11.20 -9.98 -18.11
C GLN A 110 12.22 -8.87 -17.87
N ARG A 111 11.79 -7.60 -17.93
CA ARG A 111 12.66 -6.46 -17.61
C ARG A 111 13.15 -6.53 -16.16
N TYR A 112 12.26 -6.84 -15.22
CA TYR A 112 12.63 -7.00 -13.82
C TYR A 112 13.63 -8.15 -13.63
N LYS A 113 13.34 -9.32 -14.19
CA LYS A 113 14.24 -10.49 -14.13
C LYS A 113 15.62 -10.18 -14.68
N HIS A 114 15.70 -9.52 -15.84
CA HIS A 114 16.96 -9.11 -16.44
C HIS A 114 17.77 -8.18 -15.52
N LEU A 115 17.11 -7.15 -14.97
CA LEU A 115 17.76 -6.19 -14.06
C LEU A 115 18.29 -6.85 -12.78
N HIS A 116 17.53 -7.81 -12.24
CA HIS A 116 17.87 -8.51 -10.99
C HIS A 116 18.62 -9.83 -11.20
N ARG A 117 19.00 -10.17 -12.44
CA ARG A 117 19.70 -11.41 -12.82
C ARG A 117 19.00 -12.68 -12.31
N LEU A 118 17.66 -12.67 -12.40
CA LEU A 118 16.82 -13.81 -12.06
C LEU A 118 16.67 -14.75 -13.27
N PRO A 119 16.43 -16.05 -13.04
CA PRO A 119 16.19 -17.01 -14.10
C PRO A 119 14.88 -16.75 -14.87
#